data_AF-A0A1Y3BGA4-F1
#
_entry.id   AF-A0A1Y3BGA4-F1
#
_cell.length_a   1.000
_cell.length_b   1.000
_cell.length_c   1.000
_cell.angle_alpha   90.00
_cell.angle_beta   90.00
_cell.angle_gamma   90.00
#
_symmetry.space_group_name_H-M   'P 1'
#
loop_
_entity.id
_entity.type
_entity.pdbx_description
1 polymer ?
#
loop_
_entity_poly.entity_id
_entity_poly.type
_entity_poly.pdbx_seq_one_letter_code
_entity_poly.pdbx_strand_id
1 'polypeptide(L)'
;MSNTSVRVHPLVVYNIIDIYERRNLDANRVIGTLLGSVDKLGNVEVSNSFVVKHREANNEVAVDLEVAKELYELHKKVFPSETIVGWFATGGGEVNEYSVVIHDYYSRECQNPIHLTVDPSADGISVKAYVSTIFGIPGKNVGTMFTPIDDITISYCYEPELVGVRACMYAAGLPSVSTDSKEIFLANELDQIIQMCNKCQDNIARIVKFIEEKILSGASKGSIPSNTNDIGRQLMAMIENIIPFGGDDDEAFNSNLKDFLMVVYLSNLSKTQLGLNEKISHLLATERPAVTGPVQILLQTMQDKFQAMSDEIVHRMDEMGHRINDLEQNINDLMQQADSIENSNEMFDSQQSNKSQSVDGKQDQQLDEQ
;
A
#
# COMPACT_ATOMS: atom_id res chain seq x y z
N MET A 1 23.39 -4.40 23.03
CA MET A 1 23.38 -4.41 21.56
C MET A 1 22.10 -3.72 21.15
N SER A 2 22.19 -2.48 20.69
CA SER A 2 21.04 -1.81 20.09
C SER A 2 20.64 -2.61 18.85
N ASN A 3 19.41 -3.09 18.81
CA ASN A 3 18.85 -3.79 17.66
C ASN A 3 18.54 -2.71 16.60
N THR A 4 19.57 -2.22 15.93
CA THR A 4 19.49 -1.15 14.92
C THR A 4 18.96 -1.76 13.63
N SER A 5 17.69 -1.49 13.31
CA SER A 5 17.12 -1.84 12.02
C SER A 5 17.56 -0.80 10.97
N VAL A 6 18.02 -1.28 9.81
CA VAL A 6 18.39 -0.41 8.68
C VAL A 6 17.40 -0.62 7.55
N ARG A 7 16.64 0.44 7.24
CA ARG A 7 15.73 0.49 6.10
C ARG A 7 16.38 1.23 4.95
N VAL A 8 16.53 0.58 3.80
CA VAL A 8 17.13 1.16 2.60
C VAL A 8 16.09 1.31 1.52
N HIS A 9 15.95 2.52 0.96
CA HIS A 9 15.06 2.79 -0.18
C HIS A 9 15.65 2.18 -1.48
N PRO A 10 14.84 1.57 -2.36
CA PRO A 10 15.30 1.04 -3.64
C PRO A 10 16.08 2.05 -4.49
N LEU A 11 15.70 3.33 -4.46
CA LEU A 11 16.38 4.43 -5.13
C LEU A 11 17.88 4.48 -4.80
N VAL A 12 18.24 4.24 -3.53
CA VAL A 12 19.64 4.25 -3.07
C VAL A 12 20.41 3.15 -3.78
N VAL A 13 19.85 1.94 -3.86
CA VAL A 13 20.48 0.80 -4.54
C VAL A 13 20.65 1.08 -6.04
N TYR A 14 19.62 1.61 -6.69
CA TYR A 14 19.69 2.00 -8.10
C TYR A 14 20.76 3.06 -8.36
N ASN A 15 20.81 4.09 -7.52
CA ASN A 15 21.81 5.14 -7.65
C ASN A 15 23.23 4.61 -7.46
N ILE A 16 23.45 3.76 -6.45
CA ILE A 16 24.76 3.13 -6.22
C ILE A 16 25.20 2.29 -7.43
N ILE A 17 24.28 1.55 -8.05
CA ILE A 17 24.56 0.74 -9.25
C ILE A 17 24.85 1.63 -10.47
N ASP A 18 24.06 2.68 -10.70
CA ASP A 18 24.31 3.64 -11.79
C ASP A 18 25.68 4.32 -11.62
N ILE A 19 26.03 4.71 -10.40
CA ILE A 19 27.37 5.26 -10.10
C ILE A 19 28.45 4.20 -10.36
N TYR A 20 28.22 2.94 -9.98
CA TYR A 20 29.16 1.84 -10.23
C TYR A 20 29.37 1.59 -11.73
N GLU A 21 28.34 1.71 -12.55
CA GLU A 21 28.44 1.50 -14.00
C GLU A 21 29.16 2.66 -14.72
N ARG A 22 28.99 3.90 -14.24
CA ARG A 22 29.62 5.11 -14.80
C ARG A 22 31.11 5.27 -14.49
N ARG A 23 31.72 4.34 -13.74
CA ARG A 23 33.10 4.47 -13.29
C ARG A 23 34.11 4.27 -14.42
N ASN A 24 35.32 4.79 -14.22
CA ASN A 24 36.45 4.43 -15.08
C ASN A 24 36.81 2.95 -14.87
N LEU A 25 37.13 2.24 -15.95
CA LEU A 25 37.40 0.79 -15.96
C LEU A 25 38.49 0.34 -14.97
N ASP A 26 39.38 1.24 -14.56
CA ASP A 26 40.49 0.97 -13.62
C ASP A 26 40.09 1.00 -12.14
N ALA A 27 38.95 1.59 -11.80
CA ALA A 27 38.49 1.69 -10.42
C ALA A 27 37.50 0.56 -10.11
N ASN A 28 37.86 -0.43 -9.29
CA ASN A 28 36.94 -1.50 -8.89
C ASN A 28 36.05 -1.13 -7.70
N ARG A 29 36.36 -0.03 -7.00
CA ARG A 29 35.67 0.43 -5.81
C ARG A 29 35.14 1.84 -6.00
N VAL A 30 33.92 2.07 -5.52
CA VAL A 30 33.28 3.38 -5.45
C VAL A 30 32.85 3.62 -4.02
N ILE A 31 33.12 4.82 -3.51
CA ILE A 31 32.72 5.26 -2.18
C ILE A 31 31.79 6.47 -2.33
N GLY A 32 30.77 6.51 -1.48
CA GLY A 32 29.91 7.68 -1.38
C GLY A 32 29.28 7.83 -0.01
N THR A 33 28.56 8.92 0.17
CA THR A 33 27.89 9.27 1.42
C THR A 33 26.43 8.84 1.35
N LEU A 34 25.93 8.32 2.47
CA LEU A 34 24.53 7.96 2.65
C LEU A 34 23.79 9.08 3.38
N LEU A 35 22.63 9.44 2.84
CA LEU A 35 21.73 10.42 3.40
C LEU A 35 20.44 9.76 3.86
N GLY A 36 19.90 10.27 4.95
CA GLY A 36 18.71 9.69 5.54
C GLY A 36 18.30 10.35 6.85
N SER A 37 17.40 9.68 7.53
CA SER A 37 16.91 10.08 8.84
C SER A 37 17.20 8.98 9.86
N VAL A 38 17.56 9.38 11.07
CA VAL A 38 17.71 8.47 12.21
C VAL A 38 16.54 8.73 13.15
N ASP A 39 15.75 7.69 13.40
CA ASP A 39 14.65 7.77 14.34
C ASP A 39 15.16 7.74 15.79
N LYS A 40 14.38 8.28 16.73
CA LYS A 40 14.70 8.36 18.17
C LYS A 40 14.92 6.98 18.80
N LEU A 41 14.33 5.94 18.21
CA LEU A 41 14.46 4.55 18.60
C LEU A 41 15.76 3.89 18.12
N GLY A 42 16.58 4.60 17.33
CA GLY A 42 17.82 4.09 16.77
C GLY A 42 17.67 3.30 15.47
N ASN A 43 16.51 3.38 14.82
CA ASN A 43 16.30 2.86 13.47
C ASN A 43 16.84 3.86 12.45
N VAL A 44 17.55 3.38 11.44
CA VAL A 44 18.09 4.24 10.38
C VAL A 44 17.34 4.00 9.09
N GLU A 45 16.86 5.09 8.49
CA GLU A 45 16.21 5.08 7.20
C GLU A 45 17.08 5.83 6.19
N VAL A 46 17.55 5.09 5.19
CA VAL A 46 18.42 5.59 4.12
C VAL A 46 17.54 5.89 2.91
N SER A 47 17.35 7.18 2.63
CA SER A 47 16.50 7.68 1.55
C SER A 47 17.30 8.02 0.29
N ASN A 48 18.53 8.52 0.45
CA ASN A 48 19.31 9.02 -0.67
C ASN A 48 20.81 8.73 -0.51
N SER A 49 21.56 8.90 -1.59
CA SER A 49 23.01 8.70 -1.61
C SER A 49 23.67 9.56 -2.68
N PHE A 50 24.95 9.89 -2.50
CA PHE A 50 25.75 10.52 -3.55
C PHE A 50 27.19 10.03 -3.52
N VAL A 51 27.84 10.06 -4.68
CA VAL A 51 29.24 9.65 -4.83
C VAL A 51 30.19 10.74 -4.33
N VAL A 52 31.25 10.32 -3.66
CA VAL A 52 32.35 11.22 -3.29
C VAL A 52 33.59 10.80 -4.08
N LYS A 53 34.28 11.78 -4.64
CA LYS A 53 35.57 11.53 -5.31
C LYS A 53 36.57 11.08 -4.26
N HIS A 54 37.08 9.87 -4.46
CA HIS A 54 38.10 9.29 -3.61
C HIS A 54 39.30 8.90 -4.49
N ARG A 55 40.50 9.00 -3.92
CA ARG A 55 41.73 8.47 -4.53
C ARG A 55 42.32 7.46 -3.56
N GLU A 56 42.36 6.21 -3.98
CA GLU A 56 43.07 5.15 -3.26
C GLU A 56 44.46 5.00 -3.90
N ALA A 57 45.51 5.41 -3.18
CA ALA A 57 46.89 5.22 -3.60
C ALA A 57 47.77 4.95 -2.38
N ASN A 58 48.68 3.96 -2.49
CA ASN A 58 49.73 3.69 -1.49
C ASN A 58 49.24 3.57 -0.04
N ASN A 59 48.22 2.76 0.20
CA ASN A 59 47.67 2.50 1.54
C ASN A 59 46.97 3.71 2.21
N GLU A 60 46.78 4.82 1.49
CA GLU A 60 46.06 6.00 1.94
C GLU A 60 44.81 6.22 1.07
N VAL A 61 43.72 6.57 1.72
CA VAL A 61 42.47 6.97 1.06
C VAL A 61 42.28 8.46 1.28
N ALA A 62 42.38 9.23 0.20
CA ALA A 62 42.06 10.65 0.21
C ALA A 62 40.62 10.85 -0.28
N VAL A 63 39.76 11.37 0.59
CA VAL A 63 38.37 11.73 0.30
C VAL A 63 38.26 13.24 0.24
N ASP A 64 37.68 13.77 -0.83
CA ASP A 64 37.44 15.20 -0.97
C ASP A 64 36.19 15.63 -0.19
N LEU A 65 36.39 16.14 1.03
CA LEU A 65 35.32 16.57 1.93
C LEU A 65 34.75 17.93 1.57
N GLU A 66 35.47 18.76 0.83
CA GLU A 66 35.01 20.11 0.49
C GLU A 66 33.85 20.02 -0.50
N VAL A 67 34.03 19.22 -1.55
CA VAL A 67 32.97 18.92 -2.52
C VAL A 67 31.80 18.19 -1.85
N ALA A 68 32.06 17.28 -0.91
CA ALA A 68 31.00 16.57 -0.19
C ALA A 68 30.16 17.52 0.67
N LYS A 69 30.77 18.55 1.28
CA LYS A 69 30.06 19.57 2.08
C LYS A 69 29.19 20.48 1.21
N GLU A 70 29.71 20.95 0.08
CA GLU A 70 28.92 21.72 -0.89
C GLU A 70 27.72 20.92 -1.39
N LEU A 71 27.94 19.65 -1.74
CA LEU A 71 26.88 18.77 -2.23
C LEU A 71 25.85 18.45 -1.13
N TYR A 72 26.30 18.25 0.10
CA TYR A 72 25.41 18.09 1.25
C TYR A 72 24.56 19.34 1.50
N GLU A 73 25.13 20.54 1.38
CA GLU A 73 24.37 21.79 1.53
C GLU A 73 23.29 21.93 0.44
N LEU A 74 23.59 21.55 -0.80
CA LEU A 74 22.60 21.50 -1.88
C LEU A 74 21.47 20.50 -1.58
N HIS A 75 21.80 19.29 -1.12
CA HIS A 75 20.81 18.29 -0.74
C HIS A 75 19.94 18.76 0.42
N LYS A 76 20.52 19.39 1.43
CA LYS A 76 19.79 19.93 2.59
C LYS A 76 18.82 21.06 2.21
N LYS A 77 19.11 21.79 1.12
CA LYS A 77 18.20 22.81 0.59
C LYS A 77 16.96 22.20 -0.07
N VAL A 78 17.08 21.02 -0.68
CA VAL A 78 15.96 20.30 -1.28
C VAL A 78 15.18 19.50 -0.22
N PHE A 79 15.91 18.79 0.65
CA PHE A 79 15.35 17.95 1.70
C PHE A 79 15.97 18.30 3.08
N PRO A 80 15.32 19.18 3.86
CA PRO A 80 15.84 19.61 5.16
C PRO A 80 15.87 18.51 6.23
N SER A 81 15.10 17.43 6.05
CA SER A 81 15.01 16.28 6.97
C SER A 81 16.17 15.31 6.82
N GLU A 82 16.94 15.39 5.74
CA GLU A 82 18.03 14.46 5.46
C GLU A 82 19.33 14.89 6.15
N THR A 83 19.94 13.93 6.81
CA THR A 83 21.23 14.06 7.49
C THR A 83 22.18 12.97 7.02
N ILE A 84 23.47 13.15 7.24
CA ILE A 84 24.47 12.14 6.92
C ILE A 84 24.32 11.00 7.93
N VAL A 85 23.93 9.82 7.45
CA VAL A 85 23.70 8.61 8.27
C VAL A 85 24.86 7.61 8.17
N GLY A 86 25.73 7.78 7.18
CA GLY A 86 26.87 6.89 6.99
C GLY A 86 27.45 7.00 5.59
N TRP A 87 28.04 5.90 5.13
CA TRP A 87 28.72 5.83 3.85
C TRP A 87 28.52 4.45 3.20
N PHE A 88 28.60 4.41 1.87
CA PHE A 88 28.52 3.17 1.13
C PHE A 88 29.81 2.89 0.38
N ALA A 89 30.06 1.62 0.14
CA ALA A 89 31.15 1.15 -0.70
C ALA A 89 30.64 0.07 -1.68
N THR A 90 31.17 0.10 -2.90
CA THR A 90 30.96 -0.96 -3.89
C THR A 90 32.25 -1.74 -4.13
N GLY A 91 32.15 -3.00 -4.51
CA GLY A 91 33.30 -3.81 -4.91
C GLY A 91 33.83 -4.70 -3.79
N GLY A 92 33.54 -6.00 -3.91
CA GLY A 92 34.26 -7.07 -3.23
C GLY A 92 33.62 -7.63 -1.97
N GLY A 93 32.41 -7.22 -1.59
CA GLY A 93 31.58 -7.83 -0.53
C GLY A 93 32.20 -7.94 0.87
N GLU A 94 33.44 -7.49 1.05
CA GLU A 94 34.32 -7.70 2.18
C GLU A 94 34.80 -6.36 2.74
N VAL A 95 34.88 -6.31 4.06
CA VAL A 95 35.37 -5.12 4.76
C VAL A 95 36.89 -5.13 4.73
N ASN A 96 37.48 -4.16 4.03
CA ASN A 96 38.94 -4.04 3.88
C ASN A 96 39.55 -3.15 4.99
N GLU A 97 40.89 -3.17 5.13
CA GLU A 97 41.63 -2.34 6.10
C GLU A 97 41.32 -0.84 5.93
N TYR A 98 41.16 -0.40 4.67
CA TYR A 98 40.76 0.96 4.31
C TYR A 98 39.41 1.40 4.89
N SER A 99 38.51 0.45 5.15
CA SER A 99 37.19 0.77 5.70
C SER A 99 37.29 1.35 7.11
N VAL A 100 38.32 0.99 7.89
CA VAL A 100 38.54 1.57 9.23
C VAL A 100 38.89 3.06 9.12
N VAL A 101 39.75 3.41 8.17
CA VAL A 101 40.19 4.79 7.94
C VAL A 101 39.02 5.67 7.49
N ILE A 102 38.24 5.18 6.52
CA ILE A 102 37.03 5.87 6.03
C ILE A 102 36.01 6.03 7.16
N HIS A 103 35.84 4.99 7.98
CA HIS A 103 34.90 5.02 9.09
C HIS A 103 35.28 6.03 10.17
N ASP A 104 36.56 6.17 10.52
CA ASP A 104 37.02 7.21 11.45
C ASP A 104 36.72 8.62 10.91
N TYR A 105 36.86 8.81 9.59
CA TYR A 105 36.52 10.08 8.96
C TYR A 105 35.02 10.42 9.10
N TYR A 106 34.13 9.48 8.79
CA TYR A 106 32.68 9.71 8.92
C TYR A 106 32.20 9.77 10.38
N SER A 107 32.89 9.12 11.31
CA SER A 107 32.62 9.19 12.76
C SER A 107 32.79 10.61 13.33
N ARG A 108 33.55 11.48 12.66
CA ARG A 108 33.69 12.90 13.03
C ARG A 108 32.47 13.73 12.64
N GLU A 109 31.75 13.32 11.59
CA GLU A 109 30.62 14.07 11.03
C GLU A 109 29.26 13.50 11.50
N CYS A 110 29.17 12.20 11.82
CA CYS A 110 27.93 11.56 12.26
C CYS A 110 28.13 10.64 13.49
N GLN A 111 27.10 10.57 14.35
CA GLN A 111 27.08 9.65 15.48
C GLN A 111 26.68 8.25 14.99
N ASN A 112 27.54 7.26 15.20
CA ASN A 112 27.38 5.87 14.74
C ASN A 112 27.16 5.74 13.22
N PRO A 113 28.21 5.92 12.39
CA PRO A 113 28.09 5.76 10.95
C PRO A 113 27.70 4.33 10.58
N ILE A 114 26.79 4.20 9.62
CA ILE A 114 26.52 2.90 8.98
C ILE A 114 27.39 2.74 7.74
N HIS A 115 28.04 1.59 7.62
CA HIS A 115 28.77 1.20 6.42
C HIS A 115 27.91 0.23 5.60
N LEU A 116 27.43 0.68 4.44
CA LEU A 116 26.65 -0.14 3.52
C LEU A 116 27.56 -0.67 2.39
N THR A 117 27.63 -1.97 2.22
CA THR A 117 28.28 -2.58 1.06
C THR A 117 27.22 -3.08 0.09
N VAL A 118 27.27 -2.58 -1.14
CA VAL A 118 26.42 -3.04 -2.24
C VAL A 118 27.32 -3.70 -3.27
N ASP A 119 27.18 -5.01 -3.43
CA ASP A 119 27.97 -5.78 -4.39
C ASP A 119 27.08 -6.21 -5.56
N PRO A 120 27.36 -5.72 -6.79
CA PRO A 120 26.70 -6.19 -7.99
C PRO A 120 27.36 -7.50 -8.43
N SER A 121 26.84 -8.62 -7.92
CA SER A 121 27.23 -9.95 -8.40
C SER A 121 26.37 -10.36 -9.59
N ALA A 122 26.88 -11.26 -10.43
CA ALA A 122 26.16 -11.76 -11.62
C ALA A 122 24.85 -12.49 -11.28
N ASP A 123 24.73 -12.98 -10.03
CA ASP A 123 23.57 -13.75 -9.54
C ASP A 123 22.58 -12.88 -8.72
N GLY A 124 22.85 -11.58 -8.57
CA GLY A 124 22.01 -10.64 -7.84
C GLY A 124 22.80 -9.54 -7.11
N ILE A 125 22.06 -8.58 -6.56
CA ILE A 125 22.62 -7.49 -5.76
C ILE A 125 22.67 -7.94 -4.30
N SER A 126 23.86 -8.02 -3.72
CA SER A 126 23.98 -8.27 -2.28
C SER A 126 24.14 -6.94 -1.54
N VAL A 127 23.25 -6.69 -0.59
CA VAL A 127 23.29 -5.51 0.27
C VAL A 127 23.59 -5.99 1.68
N LYS A 128 24.72 -5.54 2.24
CA LYS A 128 25.08 -5.80 3.64
C LYS A 128 25.36 -4.47 4.33
N ALA A 129 24.91 -4.34 5.57
CA ALA A 129 25.12 -3.17 6.39
C ALA A 129 25.97 -3.59 7.61
N TYR A 130 26.91 -2.74 7.96
CA TYR A 130 27.83 -2.95 9.06
C TYR A 130 27.78 -1.74 10.00
N VAL A 131 27.79 -2.03 11.30
CA VAL A 131 28.00 -1.02 12.35
C VAL A 131 29.36 -1.23 13.00
N SER A 132 30.07 -0.14 13.27
CA SER A 132 31.32 -0.22 14.02
C SER A 132 31.06 -0.42 15.50
N THR A 133 31.67 -1.44 16.09
CA THR A 133 31.79 -1.59 17.53
C THR A 133 33.26 -1.50 17.90
N ILE A 134 33.60 -0.49 18.71
CA ILE A 134 34.93 -0.44 19.32
C ILE A 134 35.08 -1.60 20.30
N PHE A 135 36.13 -2.39 20.13
CA PHE A 135 36.48 -3.51 21.00
C PHE A 135 37.90 -3.33 21.49
N GLY A 136 38.09 -3.40 22.80
CA GLY A 136 39.41 -3.23 23.39
C GLY A 136 39.38 -3.29 24.91
N ILE A 137 40.55 -3.53 25.47
CA ILE A 137 40.75 -3.44 26.92
C ILE A 137 40.98 -1.96 27.23
N PRO A 138 40.23 -1.35 28.18
CA PRO A 138 40.48 0.03 28.58
C PRO A 138 41.96 0.25 28.93
N GLY A 139 42.64 1.13 28.19
CA GLY A 139 44.05 1.50 28.43
C GLY A 139 45.13 0.74 27.66
N LYS A 140 44.77 -0.13 26.69
CA LYS A 140 45.74 -0.76 25.76
C LYS A 140 45.31 -0.55 24.30
N ASN A 141 45.35 -1.59 23.47
CA ASN A 141 44.93 -1.52 22.07
C ASN A 141 43.40 -1.51 22.01
N VAL A 142 42.86 -0.45 21.43
CA VAL A 142 41.47 -0.35 21.01
C VAL A 142 41.43 -0.67 19.52
N GLY A 143 40.66 -1.68 19.14
CA GLY A 143 40.37 -2.02 17.75
C GLY A 143 38.93 -1.66 17.39
N THR A 144 38.66 -1.54 16.10
CA THR A 144 37.30 -1.34 15.57
C THR A 144 36.88 -2.62 14.86
N MET A 145 35.79 -3.24 15.31
CA MET A 145 35.18 -4.39 14.64
C MET A 145 33.93 -3.95 13.90
N PHE A 146 33.75 -4.43 12.68
CA PHE A 146 32.51 -4.25 11.93
C PHE A 146 31.58 -5.43 12.19
N THR A 147 30.45 -5.17 12.83
CA THR A 147 29.42 -6.17 13.10
C THR A 147 28.36 -6.06 12.01
N PRO A 148 28.01 -7.15 11.29
CA PRO A 148 26.92 -7.13 10.34
C PRO A 148 25.60 -6.89 11.06
N ILE A 149 24.71 -6.13 10.43
CA ILE A 149 23.33 -5.94 10.87
C ILE A 149 22.47 -6.97 10.13
N ASP A 150 21.81 -7.85 10.88
CA ASP A 150 21.00 -8.92 10.30
C ASP A 150 19.62 -8.43 9.84
N ASP A 151 19.10 -7.35 10.43
CA ASP A 151 17.81 -6.75 10.05
C ASP A 151 17.98 -5.61 9.03
N ILE A 152 18.29 -6.00 7.80
CA ILE A 152 18.30 -5.09 6.65
C ILE A 152 17.03 -5.32 5.85
N THR A 153 16.12 -4.36 5.92
CA THR A 153 14.93 -4.37 5.08
C THR A 153 15.14 -3.38 3.95
N ILE A 154 15.18 -3.86 2.70
CA ILE A 154 14.95 -2.98 1.55
C ILE A 154 13.47 -2.62 1.61
N SER A 155 13.18 -1.51 2.27
CA SER A 155 11.82 -1.17 2.68
C SER A 155 11.18 -0.32 1.59
N TYR A 156 10.01 -0.75 1.13
CA TYR A 156 9.17 -0.03 0.19
C TYR A 156 8.49 1.14 0.92
N CYS A 157 9.25 2.13 1.36
CA CYS A 157 8.74 3.18 2.25
C CYS A 157 7.86 4.22 1.55
N TYR A 158 8.09 4.52 0.26
CA TYR A 158 7.25 5.45 -0.51
C TYR A 158 6.33 4.71 -1.48
N GLU A 159 5.01 4.89 -1.31
CA GLU A 159 4.00 4.33 -2.22
C GLU A 159 4.22 4.75 -3.69
N PRO A 160 4.57 6.02 -4.01
CA PRO A 160 4.94 6.40 -5.37
C PRO A 160 6.19 5.68 -5.91
N GLU A 161 7.21 5.48 -5.06
CA GLU A 161 8.44 4.80 -5.45
C GLU A 161 8.15 3.32 -5.75
N LEU A 162 7.30 2.69 -4.94
CA LEU A 162 6.84 1.31 -5.18
C LEU A 162 6.17 1.17 -6.55
N VAL A 163 5.30 2.11 -6.93
CA VAL A 163 4.66 2.09 -8.26
C VAL A 163 5.72 2.25 -9.36
N GLY A 164 6.69 3.15 -9.18
CA GLY A 164 7.79 3.35 -10.12
C GLY A 164 8.68 2.11 -10.29
N VAL A 165 9.12 1.51 -9.18
CA VAL A 165 9.91 0.27 -9.18
C VAL A 165 9.11 -0.86 -9.82
N ARG A 166 7.81 -0.99 -9.51
CA ARG A 166 6.95 -2.01 -10.11
C ARG A 166 6.82 -1.82 -11.63
N ALA A 167 6.71 -0.59 -12.11
CA ALA A 167 6.74 -0.28 -13.53
C ALA A 167 8.09 -0.65 -14.18
N CYS A 168 9.22 -0.36 -13.52
CA CYS A 168 10.55 -0.76 -13.99
C CYS A 168 10.73 -2.28 -14.03
N MET A 169 10.20 -3.01 -13.04
CA MET A 169 10.23 -4.48 -13.02
C MET A 169 9.45 -5.06 -14.22
N TYR A 170 8.30 -4.46 -14.56
CA TYR A 170 7.55 -4.83 -15.75
C TYR A 170 8.32 -4.54 -17.04
N ALA A 171 8.95 -3.38 -17.15
CA ALA A 171 9.77 -3.03 -18.31
C ALA A 171 11.01 -3.94 -18.46
N ALA A 172 11.61 -4.39 -17.35
CA ALA A 172 12.78 -5.27 -17.34
C ALA A 172 12.47 -6.74 -17.66
N GLY A 173 11.19 -7.10 -17.87
CA GLY A 173 10.81 -8.47 -18.25
C GLY A 173 11.01 -9.52 -17.15
N LEU A 174 11.17 -9.11 -15.88
CA LEU A 174 11.24 -10.07 -14.77
C LEU A 174 9.87 -10.72 -14.52
N PRO A 175 9.82 -12.05 -14.33
CA PRO A 175 8.58 -12.80 -14.33
C PRO A 175 7.85 -12.64 -12.99
N SER A 176 6.98 -11.63 -12.91
CA SER A 176 5.68 -11.77 -12.25
C SER A 176 4.52 -11.32 -13.13
N VAL A 177 4.78 -10.81 -14.35
CA VAL A 177 3.76 -10.56 -15.36
C VAL A 177 4.33 -10.89 -16.73
N SER A 178 3.52 -11.63 -17.48
CA SER A 178 3.76 -12.17 -18.81
C SER A 178 4.45 -11.20 -19.76
N THR A 179 5.38 -11.77 -20.51
CA THR A 179 5.80 -11.36 -21.84
C THR A 179 4.64 -10.80 -22.66
N ASP A 180 4.61 -9.50 -22.86
CA ASP A 180 4.37 -8.92 -24.17
C ASP A 180 4.79 -7.46 -24.15
N SER A 181 5.70 -7.15 -25.07
CA SER A 181 6.06 -5.80 -25.47
C SER A 181 4.82 -5.03 -25.88
N LYS A 182 4.27 -4.23 -24.95
CA LYS A 182 3.34 -3.14 -25.24
C LYS A 182 3.61 -1.98 -24.29
N GLU A 183 3.40 -0.80 -24.84
CA GLU A 183 3.56 0.51 -24.22
C GLU A 183 3.00 0.56 -22.79
N ILE A 184 3.63 1.40 -21.96
CA ILE A 184 3.28 1.68 -20.57
C ILE A 184 1.85 2.22 -20.51
N PHE A 185 0.88 1.33 -20.47
CA PHE A 185 -0.42 1.61 -19.87
C PHE A 185 -0.32 1.06 -18.45
N LEU A 186 -0.68 1.88 -17.47
CA LEU A 186 -1.04 1.41 -16.12
C LEU A 186 -1.86 0.14 -16.33
N ALA A 187 -1.29 -1.01 -15.95
CA ALA A 187 -1.86 -2.31 -16.27
C ALA A 187 -3.34 -2.29 -15.92
N ASN A 188 -4.18 -2.75 -16.86
CA ASN A 188 -5.61 -2.95 -16.68
C ASN A 188 -5.84 -3.40 -15.23
N GLU A 189 -6.47 -2.55 -14.42
CA GLU A 189 -6.53 -2.74 -12.96
C GLU A 189 -7.13 -4.11 -12.63
N LEU A 190 -8.00 -4.60 -13.52
CA LEU A 190 -8.56 -5.94 -13.49
C LEU A 190 -7.51 -7.05 -13.57
N ASP A 191 -6.52 -6.96 -14.45
CA ASP A 191 -5.46 -7.96 -14.57
C ASP A 191 -4.56 -7.95 -13.33
N GLN A 192 -4.33 -6.79 -12.73
CA GLN A 192 -3.61 -6.69 -11.45
C GLN A 192 -4.42 -7.34 -10.32
N ILE A 193 -5.73 -7.09 -10.26
CA ILE A 193 -6.64 -7.71 -9.28
C ILE A 193 -6.63 -9.23 -9.45
N ILE A 194 -6.74 -9.73 -10.68
CA ILE A 194 -6.70 -11.18 -10.97
C ILE A 194 -5.39 -11.80 -10.47
N GLN A 195 -4.25 -11.16 -10.74
CA GLN A 195 -2.95 -11.65 -10.25
C GLN A 195 -2.86 -11.64 -8.72
N MET A 196 -3.38 -10.59 -8.07
CA MET A 196 -3.39 -10.53 -6.60
C MET A 196 -4.32 -11.59 -5.99
N CYS A 197 -5.47 -11.84 -6.61
CA CYS A 197 -6.37 -12.93 -6.23
C CYS A 197 -5.68 -14.29 -6.35
N ASN A 198 -4.99 -14.56 -7.47
CA ASN A 198 -4.22 -15.79 -7.64
C ASN A 198 -3.11 -15.93 -6.58
N LYS A 199 -2.37 -14.85 -6.28
CA LYS A 199 -1.35 -14.85 -5.21
C LYS A 199 -1.96 -15.07 -3.83
N CYS A 200 -3.12 -14.48 -3.54
CA CYS A 200 -3.83 -14.71 -2.29
C CYS A 200 -4.30 -16.16 -2.19
N GLN A 201 -4.82 -16.73 -3.27
CA GLN A 201 -5.20 -18.14 -3.35
C GLN A 201 -4.01 -19.06 -3.11
N ASP A 202 -2.86 -18.80 -3.74
CA ASP A 202 -1.62 -19.56 -3.54
C ASP A 202 -1.13 -19.48 -2.09
N ASN A 203 -1.20 -18.29 -1.47
CA ASN A 203 -0.82 -18.10 -0.08
C ASN A 203 -1.76 -18.84 0.87
N ILE A 204 -3.07 -18.78 0.64
CA ILE A 204 -4.06 -19.55 1.42
C ILE A 204 -3.79 -21.05 1.24
N ALA A 205 -3.53 -21.53 0.03
CA ALA A 205 -3.20 -22.93 -0.21
C ALA A 205 -1.92 -23.37 0.53
N ARG A 206 -0.89 -22.52 0.59
CA ARG A 206 0.32 -22.78 1.40
C ARG A 206 0.00 -22.84 2.89
N ILE A 207 -0.85 -21.95 3.40
CA ILE A 207 -1.28 -21.95 4.80
C ILE A 207 -2.06 -23.23 5.12
N VAL A 208 -3.01 -23.63 4.27
CA VAL A 208 -3.78 -24.87 4.43
C VAL A 208 -2.85 -26.08 4.44
N LYS A 209 -1.94 -26.18 3.46
CA LYS A 209 -0.94 -27.26 3.41
C LYS A 209 -0.06 -27.29 4.67
N PHE A 210 0.35 -26.13 5.16
CA PHE A 210 1.13 -26.03 6.40
C PHE A 210 0.34 -26.52 7.62
N ILE A 211 -0.94 -26.19 7.72
CA ILE A 211 -1.83 -26.65 8.80
C ILE A 211 -2.03 -28.16 8.72
N GLU A 212 -2.31 -28.71 7.54
CA GLU A 212 -2.48 -30.15 7.32
C GLU A 212 -1.20 -30.94 7.69
N GLU A 213 -0.05 -30.50 7.18
CA GLU A 213 1.22 -31.21 7.32
C GLU A 213 1.83 -31.07 8.72
N LYS A 214 1.79 -29.88 9.34
CA LYS A 214 2.45 -29.64 10.64
C LYS A 214 1.53 -29.70 11.85
N ILE A 215 0.24 -29.41 11.71
CA ILE A 215 -0.69 -29.31 12.85
C ILE A 215 -1.60 -30.55 12.93
N LEU A 216 -2.18 -31.00 11.81
CA LEU A 216 -3.12 -32.14 11.81
C LEU A 216 -2.43 -33.52 11.73
N SER A 217 -1.33 -33.66 10.98
CA SER A 217 -0.74 -34.98 10.72
C SER A 217 -0.07 -35.67 11.92
N GLY A 218 0.03 -35.00 13.08
CA GLY A 218 0.30 -35.63 14.38
C GLY A 218 1.61 -36.41 14.54
N ALA A 219 2.54 -36.37 13.58
CA ALA A 219 3.65 -37.34 13.50
C ALA A 219 5.00 -36.89 14.10
N SER A 220 5.08 -35.79 14.84
CA SER A 220 6.21 -35.58 15.77
C SER A 220 5.95 -34.49 16.80
N LYS A 221 5.76 -34.92 18.05
CA LYS A 221 5.83 -34.09 19.28
C LYS A 221 7.18 -33.35 19.48
N GLY A 222 8.09 -33.38 18.50
CA GLY A 222 9.38 -32.66 18.51
C GLY A 222 9.54 -31.62 17.38
N SER A 223 8.54 -31.41 16.51
CA SER A 223 8.62 -30.45 15.39
C SER A 223 7.45 -29.46 15.38
N ILE A 224 6.93 -29.10 16.56
CA ILE A 224 6.06 -27.94 16.71
C ILE A 224 7.02 -26.74 16.85
N PRO A 225 7.14 -25.85 15.86
CA PRO A 225 8.01 -24.69 15.99
C PRO A 225 7.52 -23.83 17.16
N SER A 226 8.46 -23.29 17.94
CA SER A 226 8.22 -22.62 19.24
C SER A 226 7.26 -21.42 19.17
N ASN A 227 6.96 -20.93 17.96
CA ASN A 227 6.06 -19.82 17.65
C ASN A 227 4.61 -20.24 17.27
N THR A 228 4.21 -21.49 17.55
CA THR A 228 2.88 -22.01 17.18
C THR A 228 1.73 -21.19 17.78
N ASN A 229 1.92 -20.62 18.96
CA ASN A 229 0.92 -19.74 19.59
C ASN A 229 0.77 -18.40 18.86
N ASP A 230 1.85 -17.84 18.32
CA ASP A 230 1.81 -16.57 17.58
C ASP A 230 1.17 -16.77 16.20
N ILE A 231 1.52 -17.87 15.53
CA ILE A 231 0.89 -18.25 14.25
C ILE A 231 -0.61 -18.52 14.46
N GLY A 232 -0.99 -19.26 15.51
CA GLY A 232 -2.40 -19.52 15.82
C GLY A 232 -3.20 -18.24 16.13
N ARG A 233 -2.61 -17.28 16.86
CA ARG A 233 -3.24 -15.97 17.12
C ARG A 233 -3.38 -15.15 15.84
N GLN A 234 -2.37 -15.14 14.97
CA GLN A 234 -2.44 -14.43 13.69
C GLN A 234 -3.49 -15.05 12.74
N LEU A 235 -3.62 -16.38 12.72
CA LEU A 235 -4.66 -17.07 11.96
C LEU A 235 -6.06 -16.79 12.50
N MET A 236 -6.22 -16.75 13.84
CA MET A 236 -7.48 -16.39 14.47
C MET A 236 -7.88 -14.94 14.16
N ALA A 237 -6.93 -14.00 14.27
CA ALA A 237 -7.14 -12.62 13.87
C ALA A 237 -7.48 -12.50 12.37
N MET A 238 -6.89 -13.33 11.50
CA MET A 238 -7.24 -13.34 10.08
C MET A 238 -8.69 -13.78 9.86
N ILE A 239 -9.15 -14.82 10.56
CA ILE A 239 -10.54 -15.31 10.45
C ILE A 239 -11.55 -14.31 11.01
N GLU A 240 -11.24 -13.67 12.14
CA GLU A 240 -12.12 -12.65 12.74
C GLU A 240 -12.26 -11.40 11.85
N ASN A 241 -11.25 -11.07 11.06
CA ASN A 241 -11.29 -9.94 10.12
C ASN A 241 -12.02 -10.27 8.80
N ILE A 242 -12.39 -11.52 8.56
CA ILE A 242 -13.22 -11.86 7.40
C ILE A 242 -14.65 -11.47 7.72
N ILE A 243 -15.09 -10.35 7.16
CA ILE A 243 -16.50 -9.96 7.19
C ILE A 243 -17.27 -10.99 6.35
N PRO A 244 -18.26 -11.71 6.93
CA PRO A 244 -19.06 -12.66 6.16
C PRO A 244 -19.86 -11.89 5.11
N PHE A 245 -19.73 -12.29 3.84
CA PHE A 245 -20.60 -11.82 2.78
C PHE A 245 -21.97 -12.50 2.92
N GLY A 246 -23.02 -11.70 3.14
CA GLY A 246 -24.42 -12.14 3.16
C GLY A 246 -25.16 -11.72 4.44
N GLY A 247 -26.09 -10.79 4.29
CA GLY A 247 -26.93 -10.24 5.36
C GLY A 247 -27.79 -9.05 4.88
N ASP A 248 -28.38 -8.33 5.84
CA ASP A 248 -29.15 -7.08 5.67
C ASP A 248 -28.41 -5.97 4.88
N ASP A 249 -27.08 -6.15 4.70
CA ASP A 249 -26.19 -5.25 3.96
C ASP A 249 -26.27 -5.39 2.43
N ASP A 250 -26.96 -6.40 1.88
CA ASP A 250 -27.09 -6.57 0.43
C ASP A 250 -27.89 -5.43 -0.22
N GLU A 251 -28.87 -4.87 0.50
CA GLU A 251 -29.64 -3.71 0.02
C GLU A 251 -28.79 -2.42 0.07
N ALA A 252 -28.01 -2.24 1.13
CA ALA A 252 -27.04 -1.15 1.23
C ALA A 252 -25.94 -1.24 0.16
N PHE A 253 -25.46 -2.46 -0.13
CA PHE A 253 -24.49 -2.72 -1.20
C PHE A 253 -25.09 -2.41 -2.58
N ASN A 254 -26.33 -2.84 -2.84
CA ASN A 254 -27.02 -2.55 -4.10
C ASN A 254 -27.32 -1.05 -4.28
N SER A 255 -27.62 -0.33 -3.20
CA SER A 255 -27.76 1.13 -3.24
C SER A 255 -26.44 1.80 -3.64
N ASN A 256 -25.34 1.45 -2.97
CA ASN A 256 -24.00 1.94 -3.32
C ASN A 256 -23.62 1.59 -4.78
N LEU A 257 -23.96 0.40 -5.26
CA LEU A 257 -23.70 -0.01 -6.65
C LEU A 257 -24.48 0.85 -7.65
N LYS A 258 -25.75 1.17 -7.36
CA LYS A 258 -26.57 2.06 -8.19
C LYS A 258 -25.97 3.46 -8.27
N ASP A 259 -25.49 3.99 -7.15
CA ASP A 259 -24.85 5.31 -7.09
C ASP A 259 -23.55 5.35 -7.90
N PHE A 260 -22.69 4.34 -7.74
CA PHE A 260 -21.48 4.24 -8.58
C PHE A 260 -21.82 4.12 -10.06
N LEU A 261 -22.84 3.34 -10.40
CA LEU A 261 -23.26 3.18 -11.79
C LEU A 261 -23.79 4.50 -12.36
N MET A 262 -24.56 5.27 -11.59
CA MET A 262 -25.02 6.60 -11.98
C MET A 262 -23.86 7.56 -12.27
N VAL A 263 -22.82 7.56 -11.41
CA VAL A 263 -21.61 8.38 -11.61
C VAL A 263 -20.85 7.96 -12.89
N VAL A 264 -20.73 6.65 -13.14
CA VAL A 264 -20.11 6.14 -14.37
C VAL A 264 -20.91 6.55 -15.61
N TYR A 265 -22.25 6.47 -15.56
CA TYR A 265 -23.10 6.94 -16.65
C TYR A 265 -22.93 8.43 -16.91
N LEU A 266 -22.92 9.27 -15.87
CA LEU A 266 -22.73 10.72 -16.01
C LEU A 266 -21.36 11.08 -16.57
N SER A 267 -20.30 10.37 -16.13
CA SER A 267 -18.95 10.54 -16.67
C SER A 267 -18.88 10.18 -18.15
N ASN A 268 -19.51 9.08 -18.55
CA ASN A 268 -19.58 8.68 -19.96
C ASN A 268 -20.41 9.64 -20.81
N LEU A 269 -21.52 10.16 -20.29
CA LEU A 269 -22.33 11.16 -20.97
C LEU A 269 -21.57 12.49 -21.15
N SER A 270 -20.81 12.90 -20.13
CA SER A 270 -19.96 14.09 -20.21
C SER A 270 -18.82 13.90 -21.23
N LYS A 271 -18.21 12.70 -21.28
CA LYS A 271 -17.19 12.35 -22.28
C LYS A 271 -17.75 12.33 -23.70
N THR A 272 -18.93 11.75 -23.92
CA THR A 272 -19.55 11.75 -25.26
C THR A 272 -19.94 13.15 -25.69
N GLN A 273 -20.45 13.99 -24.77
CA GLN A 273 -20.78 15.38 -25.05
C GLN A 273 -19.54 16.21 -25.40
N LEU A 274 -18.43 16.05 -24.66
CA LEU A 274 -17.16 16.68 -25.00
C LEU A 274 -16.65 16.21 -26.37
N GLY A 275 -16.66 14.90 -26.64
CA GLY A 275 -16.23 14.36 -27.92
C GLY A 275 -17.11 14.81 -29.10
N LEU A 276 -18.41 15.02 -28.89
CA LEU A 276 -19.31 15.61 -29.88
C LEU A 276 -18.97 17.09 -30.12
N ASN A 277 -18.77 17.87 -29.06
CA ASN A 277 -18.39 19.29 -29.18
C ASN A 277 -17.05 19.47 -29.90
N GLU A 278 -16.06 18.63 -29.60
CA GLU A 278 -14.77 18.64 -30.30
C GLU A 278 -14.94 18.33 -31.80
N LYS A 279 -15.76 17.33 -32.15
CA LYS A 279 -16.03 16.98 -33.56
C LYS A 279 -16.82 18.06 -34.30
N ILE A 280 -17.81 18.67 -33.67
CA ILE A 280 -18.58 19.79 -34.26
C ILE A 280 -17.66 20.98 -34.48
N SER A 281 -16.81 21.31 -33.51
CA SER A 281 -15.81 22.38 -33.62
C SER A 281 -14.79 22.10 -34.72
N HIS A 282 -14.36 20.85 -34.87
CA HIS A 282 -13.46 20.43 -35.94
C HIS A 282 -14.11 20.54 -37.33
N LEU A 283 -15.39 20.17 -37.46
CA LEU A 283 -16.15 20.34 -38.71
C LEU A 283 -16.35 21.82 -39.06
N LEU A 284 -16.65 22.64 -38.06
CA LEU A 284 -16.73 24.10 -38.19
C LEU A 284 -15.40 24.74 -38.63
N ALA A 285 -14.26 24.20 -38.18
CA ALA A 285 -12.95 24.68 -38.58
C ALA A 285 -12.53 24.22 -39.99
N THR A 286 -13.11 23.12 -40.50
CA THR A 286 -12.72 22.52 -41.78
C THR A 286 -13.52 23.09 -42.97
N GLU A 287 -14.74 23.59 -42.78
CA GLU A 287 -15.51 24.26 -43.84
C GLU A 287 -15.35 25.80 -43.85
N ARG A 288 -15.01 26.36 -45.02
CA ARG A 288 -14.86 27.80 -45.31
C ARG A 288 -16.04 28.68 -44.85
N PRO A 289 -15.87 30.01 -44.68
CA PRO A 289 -16.69 30.89 -43.83
C PRO A 289 -18.08 31.28 -44.38
N ALA A 290 -18.72 30.42 -45.18
CA ALA A 290 -20.06 30.65 -45.73
C ALA A 290 -21.18 29.85 -45.01
N VAL A 291 -20.83 28.89 -44.15
CA VAL A 291 -21.80 27.98 -43.47
C VAL A 291 -21.94 28.29 -41.96
N THR A 292 -21.32 29.35 -41.46
CA THR A 292 -21.33 29.71 -40.03
C THR A 292 -22.72 30.10 -39.51
N GLY A 293 -23.58 30.68 -40.35
CA GLY A 293 -24.95 31.09 -39.97
C GLY A 293 -25.87 29.91 -39.62
N PRO A 294 -26.07 28.93 -40.53
CA PRO A 294 -26.88 27.75 -40.24
C PRO A 294 -26.34 26.91 -39.07
N VAL A 295 -25.02 26.81 -38.92
CA VAL A 295 -24.42 26.03 -37.84
C VAL A 295 -24.47 26.74 -36.50
N GLN A 296 -24.35 28.08 -36.44
CA GLN A 296 -24.64 28.84 -35.20
C GLN A 296 -26.10 28.69 -34.77
N ILE A 297 -27.04 28.72 -35.72
CA ILE A 297 -28.45 28.48 -35.43
C ILE A 297 -28.66 27.04 -34.94
N LEU A 298 -27.96 26.06 -35.52
CA LEU A 298 -28.02 24.66 -35.08
C LEU A 298 -27.41 24.47 -33.68
N LEU A 299 -26.28 25.11 -33.38
CA LEU A 299 -25.64 25.10 -32.06
C LEU A 299 -26.54 25.74 -31.01
N GLN A 300 -27.14 26.89 -31.33
CA GLN A 300 -28.11 27.54 -30.45
C GLN A 300 -29.33 26.64 -30.24
N THR A 301 -29.83 26.01 -31.30
CA THR A 301 -30.97 25.07 -31.21
C THR A 301 -30.62 23.82 -30.39
N MET A 302 -29.40 23.30 -30.52
CA MET A 302 -28.93 22.18 -29.70
C MET A 302 -28.74 22.60 -28.25
N GLN A 303 -28.22 23.79 -27.99
CA GLN A 303 -28.01 24.31 -26.65
C GLN A 303 -29.34 24.62 -25.95
N ASP A 304 -30.31 25.18 -26.67
CA ASP A 304 -31.67 25.41 -26.18
C ASP A 304 -32.40 24.08 -25.93
N LYS A 305 -32.23 23.09 -26.82
CA LYS A 305 -32.75 21.72 -26.60
C LYS A 305 -32.07 21.01 -25.43
N PHE A 306 -30.77 21.23 -25.23
CA PHE A 306 -30.02 20.65 -24.12
C PHE A 306 -30.47 21.28 -22.80
N GLN A 307 -30.69 22.59 -22.77
CA GLN A 307 -31.22 23.27 -21.59
C GLN A 307 -32.63 22.76 -21.27
N ALA A 308 -33.50 22.64 -22.28
CA ALA A 308 -34.86 22.09 -22.09
C ALA A 308 -34.84 20.63 -21.61
N MET A 309 -33.96 19.79 -22.17
CA MET A 309 -33.83 18.39 -21.75
C MET A 309 -33.21 18.27 -20.35
N SER A 310 -32.24 19.13 -20.02
CA SER A 310 -31.66 19.22 -18.69
C SER A 310 -32.71 19.59 -17.65
N ASP A 311 -33.52 20.60 -17.94
CA ASP A 311 -34.60 21.04 -17.06
C ASP A 311 -35.69 19.96 -16.91
N GLU A 312 -35.99 19.20 -17.97
CA GLU A 312 -36.92 18.06 -17.91
C GLU A 312 -36.35 16.90 -17.08
N ILE A 313 -35.04 16.60 -17.20
CA ILE A 313 -34.39 15.55 -16.40
C ILE A 313 -34.37 15.93 -14.92
N VAL A 314 -34.03 17.19 -14.59
CA VAL A 314 -34.07 17.69 -13.21
C VAL A 314 -35.48 17.58 -12.65
N HIS A 315 -36.50 17.99 -13.41
CA HIS A 315 -37.89 17.85 -12.98
C HIS A 315 -38.29 16.38 -12.75
N ARG A 316 -37.90 15.46 -13.63
CA ARG A 316 -38.19 14.03 -13.44
C ARG A 316 -37.43 13.43 -12.26
N MET A 317 -36.22 13.91 -11.96
CA MET A 317 -35.47 13.51 -10.79
C MET A 317 -36.15 14.00 -9.50
N ASP A 318 -36.64 15.24 -9.47
CA ASP A 318 -37.40 15.76 -8.33
C ASP A 318 -38.71 14.99 -8.12
N GLU A 319 -39.43 14.67 -9.21
CA GLU A 319 -40.67 13.89 -9.16
C GLU A 319 -40.41 12.44 -8.72
N MET A 320 -39.31 11.83 -9.15
CA MET A 320 -38.88 10.52 -8.63
C MET A 320 -38.48 10.60 -7.16
N GLY A 321 -37.78 11.66 -6.73
CA GLY A 321 -37.43 11.88 -5.33
C GLY A 321 -38.66 11.98 -4.42
N HIS A 322 -39.68 12.74 -4.84
CA HIS A 322 -40.95 12.80 -4.13
C HIS A 322 -41.66 11.45 -4.04
N ARG A 323 -41.71 10.71 -5.15
CA ARG A 323 -42.33 9.37 -5.17
C ARG A 323 -41.60 8.35 -4.30
N ILE A 324 -40.27 8.48 -4.16
CA ILE A 324 -39.47 7.63 -3.28
C ILE A 324 -39.78 7.97 -1.82
N ASN A 325 -39.83 9.26 -1.46
CA ASN A 325 -40.20 9.69 -0.11
C ASN A 325 -41.61 9.22 0.28
N ASP A 326 -42.58 9.30 -0.64
CA ASP A 326 -43.93 8.79 -0.43
C ASP A 326 -43.93 7.26 -0.25
N LEU A 327 -43.04 6.55 -0.95
CA LEU A 327 -42.90 5.10 -0.81
C LEU A 327 -42.32 4.73 0.57
N GLU A 328 -41.27 5.44 1.01
CA GLU A 328 -40.67 5.25 2.33
C GLU A 328 -41.66 5.54 3.44
N GLN A 329 -42.49 6.58 3.30
CA GLN A 329 -43.55 6.87 4.27
C GLN A 329 -44.58 5.73 4.35
N ASN A 330 -45.03 5.23 3.19
CA ASN A 330 -45.97 4.10 3.16
C ASN A 330 -45.36 2.80 3.72
N ILE A 331 -44.06 2.55 3.49
CA ILE A 331 -43.36 1.38 4.05
C ILE A 331 -43.22 1.52 5.57
N ASN A 332 -42.87 2.69 6.07
CA ASN A 332 -42.79 2.96 7.51
C ASN A 332 -44.15 2.79 8.20
N ASP A 333 -45.23 3.26 7.56
CA ASP A 333 -46.60 3.07 8.06
C ASP A 333 -46.99 1.59 8.06
N LEU A 334 -46.62 0.82 7.02
CA LEU A 334 -46.83 -0.64 6.96
C LEU A 334 -46.03 -1.40 8.01
N MET A 335 -44.78 -1.01 8.28
CA MET A 335 -43.97 -1.58 9.35
C MET A 335 -44.58 -1.29 10.72
N GLN A 336 -45.01 -0.06 10.99
CA GLN A 336 -45.71 0.28 12.23
C GLN A 336 -47.02 -0.49 12.37
N GLN A 337 -47.73 -0.73 11.27
CA GLN A 337 -48.96 -1.50 11.27
C GLN A 337 -48.71 -2.99 11.51
N ALA A 338 -47.62 -3.56 10.96
CA ALA A 338 -47.18 -4.92 11.22
C ALA A 338 -46.73 -5.10 12.69
N ASP A 339 -45.95 -4.17 13.24
CA ASP A 339 -45.54 -4.14 14.65
C ASP A 339 -46.76 -4.00 15.59
N SER A 340 -47.76 -3.22 15.18
CA SER A 340 -49.02 -3.09 15.93
C SER A 340 -49.84 -4.38 15.92
N ILE A 341 -49.81 -5.12 14.80
CA ILE A 341 -50.49 -6.42 14.67
C ILE A 341 -49.78 -7.48 15.52
N GLU A 342 -48.45 -7.54 15.54
CA GLU A 342 -47.69 -8.43 16.42
C GLU A 342 -47.97 -8.14 17.90
N ASN A 343 -47.92 -6.88 18.33
CA ASN A 343 -48.24 -6.49 19.71
C ASN A 343 -49.69 -6.81 20.10
N SER A 344 -50.64 -6.69 19.16
CA SER A 344 -52.03 -7.06 19.42
C SER A 344 -52.24 -8.59 19.51
N ASN A 345 -51.48 -9.39 18.74
CA ASN A 345 -51.48 -10.84 18.86
C ASN A 345 -50.85 -11.31 20.19
N GLU A 346 -49.78 -10.68 20.67
CA GLU A 346 -49.20 -10.96 21.99
C GLU A 346 -50.16 -10.60 23.15
N MET A 347 -50.95 -9.53 23.00
CA MET A 347 -52.02 -9.20 23.96
C MET A 347 -53.19 -10.19 23.94
N PHE A 348 -53.54 -10.76 22.78
CA PHE A 348 -54.59 -11.78 22.68
C PHE A 348 -54.14 -13.13 23.27
N ASP A 349 -52.88 -13.54 23.07
CA ASP A 349 -52.33 -14.77 23.66
C ASP A 349 -52.16 -14.66 25.18
N SER A 350 -51.74 -13.50 25.69
CA SER A 350 -51.65 -13.26 27.14
C SER A 350 -53.03 -13.17 27.83
N GLN A 351 -54.09 -12.77 27.12
CA GLN A 351 -55.47 -12.84 27.64
C GLN A 351 -56.07 -14.26 27.61
N GLN A 352 -55.69 -15.11 26.66
CA GLN A 352 -56.10 -16.53 26.68
C GLN A 352 -55.36 -17.31 27.78
N SER A 353 -54.07 -17.05 27.98
CA SER A 353 -53.26 -17.63 29.07
C SER A 353 -53.80 -17.30 30.47
N ASN A 354 -54.28 -16.07 30.70
CA ASN A 354 -54.86 -15.68 31.99
C ASN A 354 -56.26 -16.26 32.25
N LYS A 355 -57.04 -16.60 31.20
CA LYS A 355 -58.34 -17.26 31.38
C LYS A 355 -58.18 -18.73 31.79
N SER A 356 -57.17 -19.44 31.28
CA SER A 356 -56.89 -20.84 31.66
C SER A 356 -56.34 -21.00 33.07
N GLN A 357 -55.61 -20.02 33.63
CA GLN A 357 -55.16 -20.10 35.03
C GLN A 357 -56.25 -19.82 36.07
N SER A 358 -57.37 -19.19 35.70
CA SER A 358 -58.46 -18.88 36.64
C SER A 358 -59.45 -20.03 36.88
N VAL A 359 -59.41 -21.09 36.08
CA VAL A 359 -60.35 -22.23 36.16
C VAL A 359 -59.79 -23.42 36.95
N ASP A 360 -58.46 -23.62 36.97
CA ASP A 360 -57.84 -24.74 37.71
C ASP A 360 -57.63 -24.49 39.21
N GLY A 361 -57.77 -23.25 39.69
CA GLY A 361 -57.56 -22.89 41.10
C GLY A 361 -58.72 -23.21 42.06
N LYS A 362 -59.78 -23.90 41.62
CA LYS A 362 -60.98 -24.16 42.46
C LYS A 362 -61.37 -25.64 42.61
N GLN A 363 -60.57 -26.60 42.15
CA GLN A 363 -60.91 -28.03 42.28
C GLN A 363 -60.07 -28.83 43.29
N ASP A 364 -58.99 -28.27 43.86
CA ASP A 364 -58.09 -29.00 44.77
C ASP A 364 -58.25 -28.68 46.28
N GLN A 365 -59.41 -28.20 46.71
CA GLN A 365 -59.76 -28.09 48.14
C GLN A 365 -61.17 -28.60 48.42
N GLN A 366 -61.44 -29.87 48.10
CA GLN A 366 -62.60 -30.58 48.65
C GLN A 366 -62.47 -32.11 48.55
N LEU A 367 -61.30 -32.65 48.91
CA LEU A 367 -61.13 -34.08 49.20
C LEU A 367 -60.13 -34.25 50.35
N ASP A 368 -60.47 -33.69 51.51
CA ASP A 368 -60.02 -34.18 52.81
C ASP A 368 -61.20 -34.05 53.78
N GLU A 369 -61.66 -35.21 54.26
CA GLU A 369 -62.49 -35.46 55.45
C GLU A 369 -63.90 -34.81 55.58
N GLN A 370 -64.91 -35.67 55.41
CA GLN A 370 -66.27 -35.67 56.02
C GLN A 370 -67.28 -34.55 55.70
#